data_AF-A0A1L6PBX8-F1
#
_entry.id   AF-A0A1L6PBX8-F1
#
_cell.length_a   1.000
_cell.length_b   1.000
_cell.length_c   1.000
_cell.angle_alpha   90.00
_cell.angle_beta   90.00
_cell.angle_gamma   90.00
#
_symmetry.space_group_name_H-M   'P 1'
#
loop_
_entity.id
_entity.type
_entity.pdbx_description
1 polymer ?
#
loop_
_entity_poly.entity_id
_entity_poly.type
_entity_poly.pdbx_seq_one_letter_code
_entity_poly.pdbx_strand_id
1 'polypeptide(L)'
;MRFPRFNEDGPLVGYELEAMRSLSSAFLTARYEWQAACTMWDRLYTAGETAELRRSPASFSFYEEAVGRLAGGVRDYERQAALVAWRYTAASLVLGVTVLRRIAEGKPPLTVTGVEELCQEPALGQLHEALSVPVPDLVPERRHPADIPGDRECSAREWGTVREGVADVIDLVLELAIDEDAAHPRTRDEAATCLLTQHCPPHTEPVHDGVLQPLFQLAEQVPYGIARIIDHG
;
A
#
# COMPACT_ATOMS: atom_id res chain seq x y z
N MET A 1 3.77 7.41 -11.73
CA MET A 1 4.26 8.78 -12.04
C MET A 1 5.78 8.88 -11.83
N ARG A 2 6.47 9.96 -12.23
CA ARG A 2 7.94 10.13 -12.04
C ARG A 2 8.23 10.91 -10.75
N PHE A 3 9.00 10.33 -9.83
CA PHE A 3 9.36 10.97 -8.56
C PHE A 3 9.80 12.44 -8.73
N PRO A 4 9.30 13.38 -7.89
CA PRO A 4 9.58 14.79 -8.05
C PRO A 4 11.07 15.12 -7.89
N ARG A 5 11.50 16.19 -8.57
CA ARG A 5 12.86 16.71 -8.43
C ARG A 5 12.87 17.66 -7.23
N PHE A 6 13.86 17.48 -6.37
CA PHE A 6 14.11 18.34 -5.22
C PHE A 6 15.48 18.99 -5.38
N ASN A 7 15.58 20.26 -5.00
CA ASN A 7 16.85 20.97 -4.95
C ASN A 7 17.66 20.51 -3.73
N GLU A 8 18.97 20.36 -3.89
CA GLU A 8 19.88 19.90 -2.83
C GLU A 8 20.04 20.91 -1.68
N ASP A 9 19.74 22.19 -1.94
CA ASP A 9 19.77 23.27 -0.95
C ASP A 9 18.46 23.40 -0.13
N GLY A 10 17.50 22.50 -0.35
CA GLY A 10 16.18 22.53 0.30
C GLY A 10 16.16 21.98 1.74
N PRO A 11 14.98 21.99 2.41
CA PRO A 11 14.82 21.48 3.77
C PRO A 11 14.85 19.93 3.88
N LEU A 12 15.14 19.24 2.77
CA LEU A 12 15.31 17.80 2.68
C LEU A 12 16.80 17.47 2.71
N VAL A 13 17.22 16.64 3.67
CA VAL A 13 18.59 16.13 3.71
C VAL A 13 18.75 14.92 2.79
N GLY A 14 19.99 14.64 2.38
CA GLY A 14 20.30 13.63 1.37
C GLY A 14 19.74 12.24 1.66
N TYR A 15 19.83 11.74 2.90
CA TYR A 15 19.37 10.39 3.24
C TYR A 15 17.84 10.24 3.27
N GLU A 16 17.08 11.29 3.64
CA GLU A 16 15.61 11.25 3.55
C GLU A 16 15.16 11.20 2.09
N LEU A 17 15.82 12.01 1.25
CA LEU A 17 15.54 12.04 -0.18
C LEU A 17 15.91 10.72 -0.87
N GLU A 18 17.06 10.15 -0.52
CA GLU A 18 17.50 8.85 -1.00
C GLU A 18 16.52 7.74 -0.60
N ALA A 19 16.14 7.68 0.67
CA ALA A 19 15.17 6.71 1.18
C ALA A 19 13.82 6.80 0.46
N MET A 20 13.25 8.01 0.32
CA MET A 20 11.99 8.21 -0.40
C MET A 20 12.08 7.80 -1.88
N ARG A 21 13.20 8.09 -2.56
CA ARG A 21 13.42 7.67 -3.96
C ARG A 21 13.54 6.16 -4.09
N SER A 22 14.24 5.53 -3.16
CA SER A 22 14.45 4.08 -3.11
C SER A 22 13.10 3.37 -2.89
N LEU A 23 12.35 3.77 -1.86
CA LEU A 23 11.02 3.23 -1.58
C LEU A 23 10.04 3.47 -2.75
N SER A 24 10.09 4.66 -3.37
CA SER A 24 9.25 4.96 -4.53
C SER A 24 9.51 4.02 -5.71
N SER A 25 10.78 3.72 -5.97
CA SER A 25 11.17 2.78 -7.03
C SER A 25 10.75 1.34 -6.69
N ALA A 26 10.92 0.95 -5.42
CA ALA A 26 10.54 -0.38 -4.94
C ALA A 26 9.03 -0.62 -5.04
N PHE A 27 8.21 0.30 -4.52
CA PHE A 27 6.76 0.08 -4.51
C PHE A 27 6.16 0.18 -5.92
N LEU A 28 6.68 1.04 -6.81
CA LEU A 28 6.21 1.12 -8.20
C LEU A 28 6.50 -0.19 -8.95
N THR A 29 7.68 -0.77 -8.74
CA THR A 29 8.02 -2.07 -9.33
C THR A 29 7.10 -3.16 -8.79
N ALA A 30 6.93 -3.22 -7.46
CA ALA A 30 6.05 -4.21 -6.83
C ALA A 30 4.58 -4.07 -7.27
N ARG A 31 4.10 -2.83 -7.45
CA ARG A 31 2.78 -2.54 -8.01
C ARG A 31 2.61 -3.15 -9.40
N TYR A 32 3.58 -2.96 -10.30
CA TYR A 32 3.47 -3.49 -11.66
C TYR A 32 3.47 -5.02 -11.67
N GLU A 33 4.31 -5.64 -10.86
CA GLU A 33 4.35 -7.10 -10.72
C GLU A 33 3.02 -7.64 -10.17
N TRP A 34 2.45 -7.00 -9.14
CA TRP A 34 1.14 -7.35 -8.60
C TRP A 34 0.03 -7.22 -9.65
N GLN A 35 -0.03 -6.10 -10.38
CA GLN A 35 -1.03 -5.90 -11.45
C GLN A 35 -0.91 -6.93 -12.58
N ALA A 36 0.33 -7.32 -12.93
CA ALA A 36 0.57 -8.41 -13.88
C ALA A 36 0.06 -9.75 -13.32
N ALA A 37 0.28 -10.01 -12.04
CA ALA A 37 -0.22 -11.21 -11.37
C ALA A 37 -1.75 -11.28 -11.34
N CYS A 38 -2.44 -10.19 -11.01
CA CYS A 38 -3.91 -10.12 -11.07
C CYS A 38 -4.42 -10.43 -12.48
N THR A 39 -3.80 -9.85 -13.52
CA THR A 39 -4.19 -10.11 -14.92
C THR A 39 -4.01 -11.58 -15.30
N MET A 40 -2.94 -12.23 -14.82
CA MET A 40 -2.73 -13.66 -15.03
C MET A 40 -3.78 -14.50 -14.29
N TRP A 41 -4.14 -14.09 -13.07
CA TRP A 41 -5.14 -14.75 -12.24
C TRP A 41 -6.52 -14.68 -12.90
N ASP A 42 -7.00 -13.51 -13.31
CA ASP A 42 -8.30 -13.32 -13.97
C ASP A 42 -8.47 -14.21 -15.21
N ARG A 43 -7.39 -14.30 -16.00
CA ARG A 43 -7.35 -15.16 -17.19
C ARG A 43 -7.50 -16.64 -16.82
N LEU A 44 -6.80 -17.09 -15.77
CA LEU A 44 -6.83 -18.50 -15.34
C LEU A 44 -8.12 -18.85 -14.60
N TYR A 45 -8.69 -17.90 -13.85
CA TYR A 45 -10.01 -18.02 -13.25
C TYR A 45 -11.07 -18.27 -14.32
N THR A 46 -11.11 -17.42 -15.37
CA THR A 46 -12.03 -17.58 -16.51
C THR A 46 -11.82 -18.91 -17.26
N ALA A 47 -10.55 -19.33 -17.43
CA ALA A 47 -10.23 -20.63 -18.02
C ALA A 47 -10.72 -21.79 -17.14
N GLY A 48 -10.66 -21.63 -15.81
CA GLY A 48 -11.20 -22.55 -14.83
C GLY A 48 -12.70 -22.73 -14.98
N GLU A 49 -13.46 -21.63 -15.00
CA GLU A 49 -14.92 -21.65 -15.24
C GLU A 49 -15.27 -22.37 -16.55
N THR A 50 -14.49 -22.11 -17.61
CA THR A 50 -14.67 -22.80 -18.91
C THR A 50 -14.39 -24.30 -18.80
N ALA A 51 -13.41 -24.71 -17.98
CA ALA A 51 -13.10 -26.11 -17.73
C ALA A 51 -14.21 -26.80 -16.91
N GLU A 52 -14.82 -26.09 -15.94
CA GLU A 52 -15.93 -26.64 -15.15
C GLU A 52 -17.17 -26.91 -16.01
N LEU A 53 -17.49 -26.02 -16.94
CA LEU A 53 -18.59 -26.21 -17.90
C LEU A 53 -18.39 -27.44 -18.81
N ARG A 54 -17.14 -27.93 -18.96
CA ARG A 54 -16.81 -29.13 -19.73
C ARG A 54 -16.90 -30.42 -18.91
N ARG A 55 -17.18 -30.35 -17.60
CA ARG A 55 -17.42 -31.52 -16.74
C ARG A 55 -18.80 -32.16 -17.01
N SER A 56 -19.02 -32.65 -18.23
CA SER A 56 -19.77 -33.89 -18.47
C SER A 56 -18.76 -35.06 -18.37
N PRO A 57 -19.11 -36.37 -18.42
CA PRO A 57 -18.12 -37.42 -18.19
C PRO A 57 -17.18 -37.52 -19.39
N ALA A 58 -16.21 -36.61 -19.44
CA ALA A 58 -15.18 -36.55 -20.45
C ALA A 58 -14.07 -37.54 -20.05
N SER A 59 -13.66 -38.38 -21.00
CA SER A 59 -12.61 -39.38 -20.79
C SER A 59 -11.22 -38.78 -20.57
N PHE A 60 -11.06 -37.46 -20.69
CA PHE A 60 -9.79 -36.75 -20.61
C PHE A 60 -9.94 -35.45 -19.82
N SER A 61 -9.01 -35.21 -18.88
CA SER A 61 -8.96 -34.08 -17.93
C SER A 61 -7.77 -33.14 -18.14
N PHE A 62 -7.07 -33.24 -19.28
CA PHE A 62 -5.79 -32.54 -19.48
C PHE A 62 -5.89 -31.01 -19.42
N TYR A 63 -7.02 -30.45 -19.86
CA TYR A 63 -7.22 -29.00 -19.83
C TYR A 63 -7.46 -28.51 -18.39
N GLU A 64 -8.32 -29.20 -17.65
CA GLU A 64 -8.63 -28.94 -16.25
C GLU A 64 -7.37 -29.05 -15.39
N GLU A 65 -6.56 -30.09 -15.60
CA GLU A 65 -5.29 -30.29 -14.90
C GLU A 65 -4.27 -29.19 -15.21
N ALA A 66 -4.13 -28.80 -16.48
CA ALA A 66 -3.22 -27.73 -16.87
C ALA A 66 -3.65 -26.38 -16.27
N VAL A 67 -4.94 -26.04 -16.35
CA VAL A 67 -5.49 -24.80 -15.76
C VAL A 67 -5.32 -24.80 -14.25
N GLY A 68 -5.65 -25.89 -13.56
CA GLY A 68 -5.53 -25.99 -12.10
C GLY A 68 -4.08 -25.82 -11.62
N ARG A 69 -3.11 -26.46 -12.29
CA ARG A 69 -1.69 -26.32 -11.95
C ARG A 69 -1.17 -24.89 -12.15
N LEU A 70 -1.57 -24.24 -13.25
CA LEU A 70 -1.18 -22.86 -13.52
C LEU A 70 -1.86 -21.89 -12.54
N ALA A 71 -3.14 -22.09 -12.23
CA ALA A 71 -3.91 -21.25 -11.33
C ALA A 71 -3.32 -21.23 -9.92
N GLY A 72 -2.92 -22.38 -9.38
CA GLY A 72 -2.25 -22.45 -8.09
C GLY A 72 -0.96 -21.62 -8.04
N GLY A 73 -0.08 -21.80 -9.02
CA GLY A 73 1.18 -21.06 -9.08
C GLY A 73 1.01 -19.54 -9.26
N VAL A 74 0.01 -19.11 -10.05
CA VAL A 74 -0.28 -17.68 -10.23
C VAL A 74 -0.89 -17.08 -8.96
N ARG A 75 -1.75 -17.80 -8.24
CA ARG A 75 -2.31 -17.34 -6.95
C ARG A 75 -1.22 -17.12 -5.91
N ASP A 76 -0.27 -18.04 -5.79
CA ASP A 76 0.85 -17.90 -4.84
C ASP A 76 1.73 -16.69 -5.18
N TYR A 77 2.02 -16.51 -6.47
CA TYR A 77 2.81 -15.38 -6.95
C TYR A 77 2.09 -14.04 -6.80
N GLU A 78 0.78 -13.97 -7.09
CA GLU A 78 -0.05 -12.79 -6.87
C GLU A 78 -0.01 -12.35 -5.41
N ARG A 79 -0.25 -13.29 -4.49
CA ARG A 79 -0.19 -13.02 -3.06
C ARG A 79 1.16 -12.50 -2.63
N GLN A 80 2.24 -13.13 -3.09
CA GLN A 80 3.60 -12.69 -2.78
C GLN A 80 3.88 -11.29 -3.31
N ALA A 81 3.50 -10.99 -4.55
CA ALA A 81 3.66 -9.68 -5.15
C ALA A 81 2.87 -8.61 -4.38
N ALA A 82 1.65 -8.93 -3.95
CA ALA A 82 0.81 -8.03 -3.17
C ALA A 82 1.42 -7.71 -1.79
N LEU A 83 1.95 -8.71 -1.07
CA LEU A 83 2.61 -8.51 0.22
C LEU A 83 3.89 -7.67 0.11
N VAL A 84 4.68 -7.90 -0.94
CA VAL A 84 5.85 -7.05 -1.25
C VAL A 84 5.41 -5.62 -1.55
N ALA A 85 4.36 -5.45 -2.34
CA ALA A 85 3.83 -4.15 -2.67
C ALA A 85 3.29 -3.41 -1.44
N TRP A 86 2.51 -4.09 -0.59
CA TRP A 86 2.03 -3.55 0.68
C TRP A 86 3.17 -2.99 1.52
N ARG A 87 4.19 -3.81 1.78
CA ARG A 87 5.34 -3.43 2.61
C ARG A 87 5.96 -2.11 2.15
N TYR A 88 6.30 -2.01 0.87
CA TYR A 88 7.00 -0.84 0.35
C TYR A 88 6.09 0.37 0.17
N THR A 89 4.82 0.17 -0.17
CA THR A 89 3.85 1.27 -0.27
C THR A 89 3.53 1.86 1.10
N ALA A 90 3.28 1.01 2.10
CA ALA A 90 3.01 1.44 3.46
C ALA A 90 4.21 2.19 4.05
N ALA A 91 5.43 1.65 3.90
CA ALA A 91 6.66 2.32 4.31
C ALA A 91 6.85 3.67 3.60
N SER A 92 6.66 3.71 2.27
CA SER A 92 6.75 4.94 1.48
C SER A 92 5.76 6.00 1.95
N LEU A 93 4.53 5.61 2.29
CA LEU A 93 3.51 6.52 2.78
C LEU A 93 3.86 7.07 4.17
N VAL A 94 4.20 6.21 5.12
CA VAL A 94 4.52 6.62 6.50
C VAL A 94 5.76 7.51 6.53
N LEU A 95 6.83 7.15 5.82
CA LEU A 95 8.01 8.01 5.68
C LEU A 95 7.65 9.35 5.04
N GLY A 96 6.93 9.32 3.92
CA GLY A 96 6.54 10.53 3.19
C GLY A 96 5.69 11.48 4.04
N VAL A 97 4.69 10.96 4.76
CA VAL A 97 3.84 11.76 5.65
C VAL A 97 4.65 12.33 6.81
N THR A 98 5.57 11.55 7.38
CA THR A 98 6.44 12.02 8.46
C THR A 98 7.34 13.16 7.99
N VAL A 99 7.97 13.01 6.81
CA VAL A 99 8.79 14.05 6.19
C VAL A 99 7.96 15.30 5.88
N LEU A 100 6.78 15.13 5.29
CA LEU A 100 5.85 16.21 4.98
C LEU A 100 5.49 17.02 6.23
N ARG A 101 5.09 16.33 7.31
CA ARG A 101 4.76 16.97 8.59
C ARG A 101 5.93 17.73 9.17
N ARG A 102 7.13 17.14 9.23
CA ARG A 102 8.28 17.85 9.81
C ARG A 102 8.63 19.10 9.02
N ILE A 103 8.49 19.10 7.70
CA ILE A 103 8.76 20.27 6.86
C ILE A 103 7.70 21.34 7.10
N ALA A 104 6.41 20.96 7.09
CA ALA A 104 5.31 21.88 7.37
C ALA A 104 5.40 22.51 8.77
N GLU A 105 5.87 21.75 9.76
CA GLU A 105 6.02 22.20 11.15
C GLU A 105 7.39 22.88 11.43
N GLY A 106 8.27 23.00 10.44
CA GLY A 106 9.62 23.59 10.60
C GLY A 106 10.53 22.81 11.56
N LYS A 107 10.29 21.50 11.72
CA LYS A 107 11.06 20.61 12.58
C LYS A 107 12.39 20.20 11.94
N PRO A 108 13.41 19.84 12.74
CA PRO A 108 14.69 19.38 12.22
C PRO A 108 14.53 18.09 11.38
N PRO A 109 15.48 17.79 10.49
CA PRO A 109 15.51 16.54 9.73
C PRO A 109 15.47 15.31 10.65
N LEU A 110 14.92 14.21 10.13
CA LEU A 110 14.92 12.92 10.83
C LEU A 110 16.33 12.42 11.05
N THR A 111 16.58 11.58 12.05
CA THR A 111 17.90 10.92 12.18
C THR A 111 18.03 9.82 11.12
N VAL A 112 19.27 9.43 10.79
CA VAL A 112 19.52 8.31 9.85
C VAL A 112 18.82 7.03 10.33
N THR A 113 18.98 6.67 11.60
CA THR A 113 18.32 5.51 12.22
C THR A 113 16.80 5.63 12.16
N GLY A 114 16.23 6.81 12.41
CA GLY A 114 14.78 7.01 12.28
C GLY A 114 14.29 6.82 10.85
N VAL A 115 15.07 7.22 9.83
CA VAL A 115 14.74 6.95 8.43
C VAL A 115 14.84 5.46 8.12
N GLU A 116 15.88 4.76 8.61
CA GLU A 116 16.04 3.32 8.43
C GLU A 116 14.89 2.51 9.04
N GLU A 117 14.42 2.90 10.22
CA GLU A 117 13.25 2.32 10.88
C GLU A 117 11.98 2.53 10.05
N LEU A 118 11.76 3.76 9.56
CA LEU A 118 10.62 4.09 8.70
C LEU A 118 10.67 3.45 7.30
N CYS A 119 11.83 2.95 6.88
CA CYS A 119 11.96 2.16 5.65
C CYS A 119 11.53 0.70 5.81
N GLN A 120 11.31 0.23 7.05
CA GLN A 120 10.73 -1.08 7.30
C GLN A 120 9.22 -1.06 7.08
N GLU A 121 8.60 -2.24 7.03
CA GLU A 121 7.15 -2.32 7.04
C GLU A 121 6.62 -1.70 8.33
N PRO A 122 5.73 -0.69 8.24
CA PRO A 122 5.11 -0.11 9.42
C PRO A 122 4.07 -1.06 10.00
N ALA A 123 3.86 -0.99 11.32
CA ALA A 123 2.72 -1.64 11.94
C ALA A 123 1.41 -1.06 11.39
N LEU A 124 0.33 -1.86 11.37
CA LEU A 124 -0.96 -1.42 10.84
C LEU A 124 -1.48 -0.13 11.53
N GLY A 125 -1.28 -0.02 12.84
CA GLY A 125 -1.61 1.17 13.62
C GLY A 125 -0.78 2.40 13.22
N GLN A 126 0.51 2.24 12.94
CA GLN A 126 1.35 3.32 12.45
C GLN A 126 0.90 3.81 11.07
N LEU A 127 0.51 2.90 10.19
CA LEU A 127 -0.06 3.25 8.88
C LEU A 127 -1.39 3.99 9.04
N HIS A 128 -2.27 3.50 9.91
CA HIS A 128 -3.55 4.14 10.22
C HIS A 128 -3.37 5.56 10.81
N GLU A 129 -2.40 5.75 11.70
CA GLU A 129 -2.04 7.06 12.24
C GLU A 129 -1.51 8.01 11.16
N ALA A 130 -0.64 7.54 10.27
CA ALA A 130 -0.15 8.34 9.15
C ALA A 130 -1.28 8.78 8.21
N LEU A 131 -2.25 7.90 7.93
CA LEU A 131 -3.45 8.19 7.14
C LEU A 131 -4.42 9.15 7.85
N SER A 132 -4.32 9.29 9.17
CA SER A 132 -5.12 10.22 9.96
C SER A 132 -4.58 11.65 9.94
N VAL A 133 -3.38 11.86 9.39
CA VAL A 133 -2.80 13.19 9.22
C VAL A 133 -3.58 13.95 8.15
N PRO A 134 -4.04 15.19 8.42
CA PRO A 134 -4.76 15.99 7.43
C PRO A 134 -3.77 16.59 6.42
N VAL A 135 -3.15 15.75 5.59
CA VAL A 135 -2.20 16.17 4.54
C VAL A 135 -2.77 17.25 3.63
N PRO A 136 -4.06 17.23 3.22
CA PRO A 136 -4.65 18.32 2.42
C PRO A 136 -4.57 19.71 3.07
N ASP A 137 -4.50 19.77 4.40
CA ASP A 137 -4.40 21.03 5.17
C ASP A 137 -2.94 21.50 5.30
N LEU A 138 -1.98 20.59 5.15
CA LEU A 138 -0.55 20.87 5.25
C LEU A 138 0.07 21.34 3.92
N VAL A 139 -0.61 21.11 2.80
CA VAL A 139 -0.09 21.44 1.46
C VAL A 139 -0.73 22.74 0.94
N PRO A 140 0.07 23.74 0.50
CA PRO A 140 -0.44 25.00 -0.05
C PRO A 140 -1.37 24.78 -1.24
N GLU A 141 -2.47 25.53 -1.39
CA GLU A 141 -3.38 25.47 -2.55
C GLU A 141 -2.63 25.58 -3.90
N ARG A 142 -3.09 24.84 -4.93
CA ARG A 142 -2.49 24.95 -6.28
C ARG A 142 -2.84 26.31 -6.87
N ARG A 143 -1.84 27.12 -7.26
CA ARG A 143 -2.04 28.49 -7.81
C ARG A 143 -2.52 28.56 -9.28
N HIS A 144 -3.18 27.54 -9.85
CA HIS A 144 -3.49 27.52 -11.30
C HIS A 144 -4.99 27.35 -11.63
N PRO A 145 -5.48 27.91 -12.77
CA PRO A 145 -6.81 28.53 -12.92
C PRO A 145 -8.00 27.57 -13.03
N ALA A 146 -7.79 26.28 -12.76
CA ALA A 146 -8.81 25.25 -12.72
C ALA A 146 -8.92 24.71 -11.30
N ASP A 147 -9.00 25.62 -10.32
CA ASP A 147 -9.43 25.28 -8.96
C ASP A 147 -10.81 24.64 -9.06
N ILE A 148 -10.83 23.30 -9.15
CA ILE A 148 -12.05 22.53 -9.07
C ILE A 148 -12.54 22.74 -7.63
N PRO A 149 -13.70 23.38 -7.44
CA PRO A 149 -14.27 23.50 -6.10
C PRO A 149 -14.41 22.09 -5.52
N GLY A 150 -13.80 21.85 -4.35
CA GLY A 150 -13.83 20.55 -3.67
C GLY A 150 -12.58 19.66 -3.83
N ASP A 151 -11.47 20.11 -4.43
CA ASP A 151 -10.23 19.31 -4.53
C ASP A 151 -9.70 18.86 -3.14
N ARG A 152 -9.77 19.74 -2.13
CA ARG A 152 -9.42 19.39 -0.74
C ARG A 152 -10.38 18.39 -0.12
N GLU A 153 -11.69 18.57 -0.32
CA GLU A 153 -12.72 17.65 0.20
C GLU A 153 -12.62 16.27 -0.46
N CYS A 154 -12.33 16.23 -1.75
CA CYS A 154 -12.07 15.00 -2.51
C CYS A 154 -10.82 14.30 -1.97
N SER A 155 -9.72 15.04 -1.79
CA SER A 155 -8.49 14.49 -1.21
C SER A 155 -8.71 13.97 0.21
N ALA A 156 -9.39 14.73 1.08
CA ALA A 156 -9.68 14.30 2.44
C ALA A 156 -10.55 13.04 2.47
N ARG A 157 -11.51 12.92 1.54
CA ARG A 157 -12.35 11.73 1.39
C ARG A 157 -11.56 10.51 0.92
N GLU A 158 -10.64 10.69 -0.03
CA GLU A 158 -9.73 9.63 -0.49
C GLU A 158 -8.89 9.10 0.68
N TRP A 159 -8.23 10.00 1.43
CA TRP A 159 -7.44 9.63 2.61
C TRP A 159 -8.29 8.92 3.68
N GLY A 160 -9.49 9.44 3.94
CA GLY A 160 -10.45 8.83 4.87
C GLY A 160 -10.86 7.41 4.46
N THR A 161 -11.10 7.19 3.17
CA THR A 161 -11.46 5.86 2.63
C THR A 161 -10.34 4.85 2.82
N VAL A 162 -9.09 5.25 2.54
CA VAL A 162 -7.94 4.35 2.75
C VAL A 162 -7.69 4.10 4.23
N ARG A 163 -7.87 5.12 5.09
CA ARG A 163 -7.79 4.97 6.55
C ARG A 163 -8.80 3.95 7.07
N GLU A 164 -10.06 4.06 6.64
CA GLU A 164 -11.11 3.10 6.99
C GLU A 164 -10.76 1.69 6.50
N GLY A 165 -10.27 1.55 5.27
CA GLY A 165 -9.79 0.26 4.77
C GLY A 165 -8.65 -0.34 5.61
N VAL A 166 -7.70 0.46 6.07
CA VAL A 166 -6.64 -0.03 7.00
C VAL A 166 -7.22 -0.40 8.36
N ALA A 167 -8.26 0.29 8.83
CA ALA A 167 -8.96 -0.06 10.05
C ALA A 167 -9.67 -1.43 9.92
N ASP A 168 -10.29 -1.70 8.76
CA ASP A 168 -10.90 -2.99 8.44
C ASP A 168 -9.83 -4.11 8.34
N VAL A 169 -8.65 -3.81 7.79
CA VAL A 169 -7.50 -4.74 7.77
C VAL A 169 -7.07 -5.14 9.18
N ILE A 170 -7.05 -4.20 10.13
CA ILE A 170 -6.74 -4.50 11.55
C ILE A 170 -7.77 -5.45 12.13
N ASP A 171 -9.06 -5.21 11.87
CA ASP A 171 -10.14 -6.07 12.35
C ASP A 171 -10.06 -7.47 11.72
N LEU A 172 -9.78 -7.56 10.42
CA LEU A 172 -9.61 -8.84 9.73
C LEU A 172 -8.40 -9.63 10.25
N VAL A 173 -7.27 -8.98 10.56
CA VAL A 173 -6.12 -9.64 11.20
C VAL A 173 -6.50 -10.25 12.56
N LEU A 174 -7.34 -9.56 13.35
CA LEU A 174 -7.84 -10.07 14.62
C LEU A 174 -8.77 -11.26 14.41
N GLU A 175 -9.70 -11.19 13.45
CA GLU A 175 -10.61 -12.28 13.11
C GLU A 175 -9.85 -13.53 12.67
N LEU A 176 -8.87 -13.38 11.77
CA LEU A 176 -8.03 -14.49 11.32
C LEU A 176 -7.23 -15.13 12.45
N ALA A 177 -6.75 -14.35 13.42
CA ALA A 177 -6.05 -14.89 14.58
C ALA A 177 -6.98 -15.73 15.48
N ILE A 178 -8.25 -15.35 15.56
CA ILE A 178 -9.28 -16.11 16.29
C ILE A 178 -9.62 -17.40 15.55
N ASP A 179 -9.83 -17.33 14.24
CA ASP A 179 -10.20 -18.48 13.41
C ASP A 179 -9.09 -19.54 13.36
N GLU A 180 -7.82 -19.12 13.39
CA GLU A 180 -6.65 -20.01 13.42
C GLU A 180 -6.28 -20.51 14.84
N ASP A 181 -7.05 -20.15 15.87
CA ASP A 181 -6.71 -20.39 17.28
C ASP A 181 -5.27 -19.93 17.64
N ALA A 182 -4.81 -18.83 17.03
CA ALA A 182 -3.49 -18.28 17.25
C ALA A 182 -3.40 -17.62 18.64
N ALA A 183 -2.22 -17.66 19.27
CA ALA A 183 -2.03 -17.05 20.59
C ALA A 183 -2.30 -15.53 20.60
N HIS A 184 -1.95 -14.84 19.51
CA HIS A 184 -2.07 -13.40 19.30
C HIS A 184 -2.34 -13.07 17.82
N PRO A 185 -2.90 -11.88 17.50
CA PRO A 185 -3.47 -10.88 18.43
C PRO A 185 -4.81 -11.30 19.06
N ARG A 186 -5.11 -10.78 20.26
CA ARG A 186 -6.40 -10.97 20.97
C ARG A 186 -7.24 -9.70 21.10
N THR A 187 -6.66 -8.56 20.78
CA THR A 187 -7.32 -7.25 20.83
C THR A 187 -7.02 -6.46 19.57
N ARG A 188 -7.86 -5.45 19.29
CA ARG A 188 -7.62 -4.52 18.17
C ARG A 188 -6.30 -3.78 18.32
N ASP A 189 -5.93 -3.41 19.55
CA ASP A 189 -4.66 -2.73 19.83
C ASP A 189 -3.47 -3.64 19.54
N GLU A 190 -3.53 -4.92 19.91
CA GLU A 190 -2.51 -5.90 19.54
C GLU A 190 -2.44 -6.07 18.02
N ALA A 191 -3.58 -6.19 17.34
CA ALA A 191 -3.62 -6.30 15.88
C ALA A 191 -3.06 -5.05 15.19
N ALA A 192 -3.24 -3.86 15.77
CA ALA A 192 -2.64 -2.62 15.28
C ALA A 192 -1.09 -2.63 15.39
N THR A 193 -0.50 -3.45 16.26
CA THR A 193 0.96 -3.61 16.34
C THR A 193 1.53 -4.63 15.34
N CYS A 194 0.67 -5.39 14.66
CA CYS A 194 1.09 -6.41 13.71
C CYS A 194 1.60 -5.82 12.40
N LEU A 195 2.48 -6.58 11.74
CA LEU A 195 2.85 -6.39 10.34
C LEU A 195 1.91 -7.23 9.47
N LEU A 196 1.40 -6.67 8.37
CA LEU A 196 0.48 -7.40 7.49
C LEU A 196 1.17 -8.62 6.89
N THR A 197 2.43 -8.49 6.48
CA THR A 197 3.18 -9.59 5.85
C THR A 197 3.38 -10.80 6.75
N GLN A 198 3.25 -10.63 8.08
CA GLN A 198 3.38 -11.70 9.06
C GLN A 198 2.02 -12.31 9.46
N HIS A 199 0.94 -11.55 9.31
CA HIS A 199 -0.40 -11.92 9.80
C HIS A 199 -1.42 -12.08 8.65
N CYS A 200 -0.98 -12.59 7.51
CA CYS A 200 -1.80 -12.83 6.32
C CYS A 200 -1.65 -14.29 5.85
N PRO A 201 -2.35 -15.27 6.49
CA PRO A 201 -2.14 -16.71 6.27
C PRO A 201 -2.44 -17.15 4.82
N PRO A 202 -1.60 -17.98 4.18
CA PRO A 202 -1.62 -18.23 2.73
C PRO A 202 -2.94 -18.83 2.20
N HIS A 203 -3.71 -19.51 3.04
CA HIS A 203 -4.96 -20.16 2.68
C HIS A 203 -6.20 -19.28 2.81
N THR A 204 -6.06 -18.06 3.36
CA THR A 204 -7.16 -17.10 3.56
C THR A 204 -7.30 -16.16 2.35
N GLU A 205 -8.47 -15.53 2.22
CA GLU A 205 -8.64 -14.42 1.27
C GLU A 205 -7.62 -13.30 1.56
N PRO A 206 -7.14 -12.58 0.54
CA PRO A 206 -6.08 -11.61 0.72
C PRO A 206 -6.55 -10.41 1.55
N VAL A 207 -6.00 -10.27 2.76
CA VAL A 207 -6.35 -9.19 3.71
C VAL A 207 -6.13 -7.78 3.11
N HIS A 208 -5.26 -7.64 2.11
CA HIS A 208 -4.95 -6.37 1.46
C HIS A 208 -5.95 -5.95 0.37
N ASP A 209 -6.92 -6.80 0.02
CA ASP A 209 -7.87 -6.55 -1.05
C ASP A 209 -8.71 -5.30 -0.77
N GLY A 210 -8.95 -4.51 -1.82
CA GLY A 210 -9.66 -3.23 -1.73
C GLY A 210 -8.86 -2.06 -1.16
N VAL A 211 -7.78 -2.31 -0.40
CA VAL A 211 -6.97 -1.26 0.24
C VAL A 211 -5.69 -0.94 -0.53
N LEU A 212 -5.02 -1.97 -1.06
CA LEU A 212 -3.69 -1.83 -1.67
C LEU A 212 -3.68 -0.87 -2.88
N GLN A 213 -4.68 -0.97 -3.75
CA GLN A 213 -4.76 -0.12 -4.95
C GLN A 213 -4.92 1.37 -4.62
N PRO A 214 -5.87 1.78 -3.75
CA PRO A 214 -5.93 3.15 -3.22
C PRO A 214 -4.64 3.59 -2.51
N LEU A 215 -3.99 2.70 -1.76
CA LEU A 215 -2.77 3.02 -1.02
C LEU A 215 -1.63 3.46 -1.96
N PHE A 216 -1.49 2.84 -3.14
CA PHE A 216 -0.51 3.29 -4.15
C PHE A 216 -0.73 4.73 -4.58
N GLN A 217 -1.98 5.14 -4.74
CA GLN A 217 -2.31 6.49 -5.19
C GLN A 217 -1.84 7.51 -4.17
N LEU A 218 -2.11 7.28 -2.88
CA LEU A 218 -1.67 8.16 -1.81
C LEU A 218 -0.13 8.20 -1.70
N ALA A 219 0.53 7.03 -1.76
CA ALA A 219 1.99 6.95 -1.70
C ALA A 219 2.67 7.70 -2.86
N GLU A 220 2.07 7.72 -4.06
CA GLU A 220 2.55 8.52 -5.19
C GLU A 220 2.31 10.03 -4.98
N GLN A 221 1.21 10.42 -4.35
CA GLN A 221 0.86 11.83 -4.15
C GLN A 221 1.76 12.54 -3.12
N VAL A 222 2.15 11.86 -2.05
CA VAL A 222 2.85 12.48 -0.91
C VAL A 222 4.15 13.20 -1.30
N PRO A 223 5.07 12.62 -2.09
CA PRO A 223 6.27 13.32 -2.56
C PRO A 223 5.96 14.63 -3.30
N TYR A 224 4.87 14.69 -4.07
CA TYR A 224 4.46 15.93 -4.75
C TYR A 224 3.89 16.96 -3.77
N GLY A 225 3.23 16.51 -2.70
CA GLY A 225 2.84 17.38 -1.58
C GLY A 225 4.05 18.04 -0.93
N ILE A 226 5.10 17.27 -0.68
CA ILE A 226 6.38 17.78 -0.14
C ILE A 226 6.99 18.81 -1.10
N ALA A 227 7.08 18.50 -2.39
CA ALA A 227 7.63 19.42 -3.39
C ALA A 227 6.88 20.76 -3.41
N ARG A 228 5.55 20.73 -3.33
CA ARG A 228 4.72 21.95 -3.27
C ARG A 228 4.99 22.80 -2.04
N ILE A 229 5.19 22.19 -0.86
CA ILE A 229 5.53 22.92 0.36
C ILE A 229 6.88 23.63 0.19
N ILE A 230 7.88 22.92 -0.36
CA ILE A 230 9.23 23.46 -0.58
C ILE A 230 9.21 24.58 -1.63
N ASP A 231 8.44 24.45 -2.70
CA ASP A 231 8.36 25.46 -3.76
C ASP A 231 7.58 26.72 -3.34
N HIS A 232 6.86 26.70 -2.21
CA HIS A 232 5.99 27.81 -1.75
C HIS A 232 6.40 28.40 -0.40
N GLY A 233 7.28 27.76 0.36
CA GLY A 233 7.90 28.27 1.58
C GLY A 233 9.22 28.99 1.29
#